data_AF-A0A1J3JXD4-F1
#
_entry.id   AF-A0A1J3JXD4-F1
#
_cell.length_a   1.000
_cell.length_b   1.000
_cell.length_c   1.000
_cell.angle_alpha   90.00
_cell.angle_beta   90.00
_cell.angle_gamma   90.00
#
_symmetry.space_group_name_H-M   'P 1'
#
loop_
_entity.id
_entity.type
_entity.pdbx_description
1 polymer ?
#
loop_
_entity_poly.entity_id
_entity_poly.type
_entity_poly.pdbx_seq_one_letter_code
_entity_poly.pdbx_strand_id
1 'polypeptide(L)'
;SLTPPSKSNSVKIPSKLSPEELEEELFDMFLKTRFHASNVIGMAADSWLTLMDRFLTLGDERVEEKAEMKKKMLRLIDIYYDALDAPKKGAKVYLPDVMKPDIFPHYMEREKTFKSTSILGKIYDFVKSQTTEEPTQSTEISKLQHFEDEPISEFDKEKYRRWYENYRADMSQALSRKDESASEVIQRYKQEFYGAAAFEESKKTLEELNPQALALYSNVYDHAVKMKNVRNCGFAWKVAGPVLCRFYLKKTQGKSLLCSVSMLKELWG
;
A
#
# COMPACT_ATOMS: atom_id res chain seq x y z
N SER A 1 -41.84 -5.81 -7.48
CA SER A 1 -42.36 -6.51 -8.68
C SER A 1 -41.21 -6.77 -9.62
N LEU A 2 -40.87 -8.05 -9.80
CA LEU A 2 -39.78 -8.48 -10.67
C LEU A 2 -40.20 -8.25 -12.13
N THR A 3 -39.46 -7.39 -12.82
CA THR A 3 -39.56 -7.27 -14.28
C THR A 3 -39.12 -8.60 -14.90
N PRO A 4 -39.82 -9.15 -15.90
CA PRO A 4 -39.42 -10.40 -16.52
C PRO A 4 -38.03 -10.25 -17.15
N PRO A 5 -37.20 -11.31 -17.14
CA PRO A 5 -35.91 -11.27 -17.80
C PRO A 5 -36.14 -11.06 -19.31
N SER A 6 -35.56 -10.00 -19.87
CA SER A 6 -35.50 -9.84 -21.32
C SER A 6 -34.68 -11.01 -21.86
N LYS A 7 -35.33 -11.92 -22.60
CA LYS A 7 -34.69 -13.06 -23.24
C LYS A 7 -33.48 -12.56 -24.03
N SER A 8 -32.30 -13.02 -23.62
CA SER A 8 -31.10 -12.93 -24.45
C SER A 8 -31.40 -13.67 -25.76
N ASN A 9 -31.19 -12.99 -26.88
CA ASN A 9 -31.38 -13.55 -28.22
C ASN A 9 -30.34 -14.65 -28.48
N SER A 10 -30.63 -15.90 -28.09
CA SER A 10 -30.18 -17.05 -28.86
C SER A 10 -31.38 -17.59 -29.63
N VAL A 11 -31.28 -17.57 -30.96
CA VAL A 11 -32.38 -17.90 -31.89
C VAL A 11 -32.60 -19.42 -32.00
N LYS A 12 -31.77 -20.24 -31.35
CA LYS A 12 -31.87 -21.71 -31.36
C LYS A 12 -31.88 -22.27 -29.92
N ILE A 13 -32.72 -23.28 -29.71
CA ILE A 13 -32.80 -24.02 -28.43
C ILE A 13 -31.50 -24.84 -28.29
N PRO A 14 -30.89 -24.96 -27.09
CA PRO A 14 -29.62 -25.68 -26.91
C PRO A 14 -29.62 -27.11 -27.45
N SER A 15 -30.77 -27.79 -27.41
CA SER A 15 -30.96 -29.14 -27.95
C SER A 15 -30.96 -29.24 -29.49
N LYS A 16 -30.83 -28.12 -30.20
CA LYS A 16 -30.81 -28.02 -31.67
C LYS A 16 -29.44 -27.62 -32.22
N LEU A 17 -28.44 -27.43 -31.35
CA LEU A 17 -27.07 -27.09 -31.73
C LEU A 17 -26.26 -28.38 -31.93
N SER A 18 -25.34 -28.38 -32.90
CA SER A 18 -24.30 -29.43 -32.94
C SER A 18 -23.38 -29.30 -31.71
N PRO A 19 -22.62 -30.35 -31.36
CA PRO A 19 -21.63 -30.28 -30.29
C PRO A 19 -20.65 -29.11 -30.45
N GLU A 20 -20.19 -28.87 -31.68
CA GLU A 20 -19.24 -27.81 -32.02
C GLU A 20 -19.88 -26.42 -31.94
N GLU A 21 -21.11 -26.26 -32.44
CA GLU A 21 -21.87 -24.99 -32.33
C GLU A 21 -22.16 -24.65 -30.87
N LEU A 22 -22.48 -25.65 -30.04
CA LEU A 22 -22.73 -25.48 -28.62
C LEU A 22 -21.45 -25.07 -27.88
N GLU A 23 -20.32 -25.70 -28.20
CA GLU A 23 -19.02 -25.34 -27.64
C GLU A 23 -18.66 -23.89 -27.98
N GLU A 24 -18.79 -23.48 -29.24
CA GLU A 24 -18.55 -22.11 -29.68
C GLU A 24 -19.44 -21.10 -28.94
N GLU A 25 -20.74 -21.39 -28.80
CA GLU A 25 -21.68 -20.51 -28.09
C GLU A 25 -21.37 -20.41 -26.58
N LEU A 26 -20.95 -21.51 -25.95
CA LEU A 26 -20.50 -21.51 -24.55
C LEU A 26 -19.21 -20.71 -24.36
N PHE A 27 -18.25 -20.83 -25.27
CA PHE A 27 -17.01 -20.05 -25.24
C PHE A 27 -17.28 -18.56 -25.45
N ASP A 28 -18.08 -18.20 -26.44
CA ASP A 28 -18.47 -16.80 -26.68
C ASP A 28 -19.23 -16.22 -25.47
N MET A 29 -20.14 -16.99 -24.87
CA MET A 29 -20.84 -16.57 -23.65
C MET A 29 -19.89 -16.40 -22.45
N PHE A 30 -18.92 -17.30 -22.29
CA PHE A 30 -17.88 -17.19 -21.25
C PHE A 30 -17.03 -15.93 -21.46
N LEU A 31 -16.56 -15.69 -22.69
CA LEU A 31 -15.76 -14.52 -23.03
C LEU A 31 -16.56 -13.24 -22.81
N LYS A 32 -17.81 -13.18 -23.29
CA LYS A 32 -18.68 -12.01 -23.10
C LYS A 32 -18.95 -11.75 -21.62
N THR A 33 -19.24 -12.77 -20.83
CA THR A 33 -19.55 -12.60 -19.40
C THR A 33 -18.33 -12.20 -18.59
N ARG A 34 -17.15 -12.72 -18.94
CA ARG A 34 -15.90 -12.43 -18.21
C ARG A 34 -15.26 -11.11 -18.63
N PHE A 35 -15.38 -10.72 -19.89
CA PHE A 35 -14.69 -9.56 -20.46
C PHE A 35 -15.60 -8.36 -20.74
N HIS A 36 -16.94 -8.50 -20.75
CA HIS A 36 -17.85 -7.35 -20.62
C HIS A 36 -18.20 -7.13 -19.15
N ALA A 37 -17.30 -6.45 -18.44
CA ALA A 37 -17.55 -6.05 -17.07
C ALA A 37 -18.81 -5.16 -16.99
N SER A 38 -19.87 -5.68 -16.37
CA SER A 38 -20.96 -4.83 -15.89
C SER A 38 -20.41 -4.03 -14.69
N ASN A 39 -20.15 -2.75 -14.91
CA ASN A 39 -19.71 -1.84 -13.85
C ASN A 39 -20.85 -1.47 -12.87
N VAL A 40 -22.03 -2.05 -13.03
CA VAL A 40 -23.24 -1.74 -12.24
C VAL A 40 -23.02 -1.93 -10.74
N ILE A 41 -22.26 -2.97 -10.33
CA ILE A 41 -21.92 -3.19 -8.92
C ILE A 41 -21.15 -1.98 -8.36
N GLY A 42 -20.10 -1.55 -9.05
CA GLY A 42 -19.29 -0.39 -8.66
C GLY A 42 -20.08 0.91 -8.72
N MET A 43 -20.86 1.12 -9.78
CA MET A 43 -21.69 2.32 -9.92
C MET A 43 -22.77 2.42 -8.83
N ALA A 44 -23.40 1.29 -8.45
CA ALA A 44 -24.39 1.26 -7.38
C ALA A 44 -23.74 1.57 -6.03
N ALA A 45 -22.56 1.01 -5.75
CA ALA A 45 -21.79 1.27 -4.53
C ALA A 45 -21.36 2.75 -4.43
N ASP A 46 -20.81 3.32 -5.50
CA ASP A 46 -20.38 4.72 -5.55
C ASP A 46 -21.57 5.68 -5.38
N SER A 47 -22.68 5.37 -6.04
CA SER A 47 -23.92 6.15 -5.92
C SER A 47 -24.47 6.09 -4.49
N TRP A 48 -24.43 4.92 -3.87
CA TRP A 48 -24.89 4.73 -2.50
C TRP A 48 -24.00 5.50 -1.51
N LEU A 49 -22.68 5.41 -1.66
CA LEU A 49 -21.72 6.12 -0.82
C LEU A 49 -21.92 7.64 -0.90
N THR A 50 -22.14 8.16 -2.10
CA THR A 50 -22.41 9.58 -2.33
C THR A 50 -23.70 10.05 -1.65
N LEU A 51 -24.78 9.27 -1.76
CA LEU A 51 -26.05 9.59 -1.12
C LEU A 51 -25.96 9.48 0.41
N MET A 52 -25.23 8.48 0.93
CA MET A 52 -25.03 8.31 2.36
C MET A 52 -24.22 9.47 2.96
N ASP A 53 -23.14 9.88 2.30
CA ASP A 53 -22.34 11.03 2.71
C ASP A 53 -23.19 12.31 2.81
N ARG A 54 -23.99 12.57 1.76
CA ARG A 54 -24.91 13.70 1.76
C ARG A 54 -25.98 13.58 2.85
N PHE A 55 -26.56 12.39 3.03
CA PHE A 55 -27.56 12.10 4.07
C PHE A 55 -27.04 12.40 5.49
N LEU A 56 -25.78 12.03 5.78
CA LEU A 56 -25.13 12.27 7.06
C LEU A 56 -24.76 13.73 7.30
N THR A 57 -24.47 14.48 6.23
CA THR A 57 -24.03 15.88 6.30
C THR A 57 -25.20 16.88 6.17
N LEU A 58 -26.36 16.40 5.73
CA LEU A 58 -27.62 17.11 5.72
C LEU A 58 -28.09 17.42 7.15
N GLY A 59 -28.36 18.69 7.44
CA GLY A 59 -29.01 19.12 8.68
C GLY A 59 -30.43 18.55 8.84
N ASP A 60 -30.96 18.59 10.06
CA ASP A 60 -32.23 17.92 10.40
C ASP A 60 -33.49 18.61 9.86
N GLU A 61 -33.35 19.83 9.35
CA GLU A 61 -34.44 20.61 8.76
C GLU A 61 -34.89 20.09 7.38
N ARG A 62 -34.14 19.17 6.75
CA ARG A 62 -34.38 18.68 5.38
C ARG A 62 -34.96 17.26 5.36
N VAL A 63 -36.11 17.08 6.01
CA VAL A 63 -36.73 15.77 6.27
C VAL A 63 -37.17 15.06 4.97
N GLU A 64 -37.82 15.77 4.04
CA GLU A 64 -38.27 15.17 2.78
C GLU A 64 -37.10 14.74 1.90
N GLU A 65 -36.03 15.55 1.84
CA GLU A 65 -34.81 15.25 1.09
C GLU A 65 -34.14 13.99 1.65
N LYS A 66 -34.01 13.91 2.99
CA LYS A 66 -33.48 12.74 3.70
C LYS A 66 -34.34 11.48 3.46
N ALA A 67 -35.67 11.61 3.46
CA ALA A 67 -36.58 10.49 3.20
C ALA A 67 -36.43 9.95 1.78
N GLU A 68 -36.30 10.83 0.78
CA GLU A 68 -36.09 10.43 -0.61
C GLU A 68 -34.70 9.79 -0.81
N MET A 69 -33.65 10.33 -0.19
CA MET A 69 -32.32 9.71 -0.22
C MET A 69 -32.33 8.31 0.38
N LYS A 70 -33.03 8.11 1.51
CA LYS A 70 -33.16 6.80 2.14
C LYS A 70 -33.82 5.78 1.20
N LYS A 71 -34.88 6.18 0.47
CA LYS A 71 -35.50 5.32 -0.54
C LYS A 71 -34.53 4.97 -1.67
N LYS A 72 -33.78 5.96 -2.18
CA LYS A 72 -32.78 5.74 -3.23
C LYS A 72 -31.66 4.81 -2.76
N MET A 73 -31.16 4.99 -1.54
CA MET A 73 -30.15 4.12 -0.94
C MET A 73 -30.62 2.68 -0.82
N LEU A 74 -31.84 2.43 -0.36
CA LEU A 74 -32.40 1.07 -0.29
C LEU A 74 -32.46 0.42 -1.67
N ARG A 75 -32.94 1.16 -2.68
CA ARG A 75 -32.98 0.64 -4.06
C ARG A 75 -31.60 0.39 -4.65
N LEU A 76 -30.58 1.16 -4.27
CA LEU A 76 -29.19 0.91 -4.68
C LEU A 76 -28.63 -0.37 -4.05
N ILE A 77 -29.01 -0.67 -2.80
CA ILE A 77 -28.65 -1.93 -2.14
C ILE A 77 -29.25 -3.11 -2.92
N ASP A 78 -30.53 -3.03 -3.28
CA ASP A 78 -31.20 -4.07 -4.06
C ASP A 78 -30.48 -4.29 -5.42
N ILE A 79 -30.20 -3.20 -6.15
CA ILE A 79 -29.49 -3.25 -7.45
C ILE A 79 -28.09 -3.84 -7.29
N TYR A 80 -27.37 -3.49 -6.22
CA TYR A 80 -26.04 -4.02 -5.94
C TYR A 80 -26.05 -5.54 -5.80
N TYR A 81 -26.96 -6.08 -4.98
CA TYR A 81 -27.07 -7.53 -4.78
C TYR A 81 -27.62 -8.26 -6.01
N ASP A 82 -28.59 -7.67 -6.71
CA ASP A 82 -29.08 -8.22 -7.98
C ASP A 82 -27.94 -8.30 -9.01
N ALA A 83 -27.11 -7.25 -9.12
CA ALA A 83 -25.98 -7.22 -10.03
C ALA A 83 -24.87 -8.20 -9.63
N LEU A 84 -24.65 -8.42 -8.33
CA LEU A 84 -23.71 -9.40 -7.81
C LEU A 84 -24.10 -10.84 -8.18
N ASP A 85 -25.40 -11.15 -8.18
CA ASP A 85 -25.93 -12.46 -8.53
C ASP A 85 -26.23 -12.64 -10.01
N ALA A 86 -26.28 -11.55 -10.79
CA ALA A 86 -26.63 -11.56 -12.20
C ALA A 86 -25.78 -12.55 -13.03
N PRO A 87 -24.44 -12.63 -12.87
CA PRO A 87 -23.61 -13.58 -13.61
C PRO A 87 -23.96 -15.04 -13.32
N LYS A 88 -24.44 -15.35 -12.11
CA LYS A 88 -24.83 -16.72 -11.70
C LYS A 88 -26.15 -17.16 -12.33
N LYS A 89 -27.02 -16.21 -12.63
CA LYS A 89 -28.37 -16.45 -13.16
C LYS A 89 -28.49 -16.16 -14.67
N GLY A 90 -27.40 -15.73 -15.31
CA GLY A 90 -27.43 -15.23 -16.69
C GLY A 90 -28.32 -13.99 -16.86
N ALA A 91 -28.60 -13.27 -15.78
CA ALA A 91 -29.47 -12.09 -15.80
C ALA A 91 -28.67 -10.83 -16.16
N LYS A 92 -29.35 -9.81 -16.67
CA LYS A 92 -28.78 -8.47 -16.87
C LYS A 92 -29.43 -7.50 -15.90
N VAL A 93 -28.59 -6.71 -15.23
CA VAL A 93 -29.01 -5.69 -14.28
C VAL A 93 -28.46 -4.35 -14.77
N TYR A 94 -29.25 -3.30 -14.63
CA TYR A 94 -28.92 -1.95 -15.08
C TYR A 94 -29.16 -0.96 -13.95
N LEU A 95 -28.29 0.05 -13.85
CA LEU A 95 -28.48 1.17 -12.92
C LEU A 95 -29.21 2.32 -13.63
N PRO A 96 -30.45 2.68 -13.22
CA PRO A 96 -31.18 3.79 -13.82
C PRO A 96 -30.46 5.13 -13.62
N ASP A 97 -30.51 6.03 -14.60
CA ASP A 97 -29.79 7.32 -14.53
C ASP A 97 -30.23 8.20 -13.37
N VAL A 98 -31.52 8.15 -12.98
CA VAL A 98 -32.06 8.87 -11.81
C VAL A 98 -31.39 8.48 -10.47
N MET A 99 -30.71 7.34 -10.45
CA MET A 99 -29.99 6.82 -9.28
C MET A 99 -28.52 7.27 -9.25
N LYS A 100 -28.00 7.83 -10.35
CA LYS A 100 -26.60 8.25 -10.49
C LYS A 100 -26.45 9.70 -10.00
N PRO A 101 -25.58 9.97 -9.03
CA PRO A 101 -25.24 11.33 -8.63
C PRO A 101 -24.40 12.04 -9.70
N ASP A 102 -24.64 13.34 -9.89
CA ASP A 102 -23.85 14.20 -10.80
C ASP A 102 -22.63 14.83 -10.13
N ILE A 103 -22.62 14.90 -8.79
CA ILE A 103 -21.58 15.53 -7.97
C ILE A 103 -21.24 14.59 -6.81
N PHE A 104 -19.96 14.34 -6.61
CA PHE A 104 -19.45 13.35 -5.64
C PHE A 104 -18.74 14.02 -4.45
N PRO A 105 -18.60 13.34 -3.31
CA PRO A 105 -17.75 13.84 -2.23
C PRO A 105 -16.30 14.00 -2.71
N HIS A 106 -15.64 15.10 -2.33
CA HIS A 106 -14.25 15.38 -2.73
C HIS A 106 -13.24 14.26 -2.43
N TYR A 107 -13.44 13.47 -1.37
CA TYR A 107 -12.57 12.34 -1.04
C TYR A 107 -12.66 11.16 -2.03
N MET A 108 -13.66 11.15 -2.92
CA MET A 108 -13.78 10.15 -3.99
C MET A 108 -13.04 10.56 -5.28
N GLU A 109 -12.41 11.74 -5.29
CA GLU A 109 -11.49 12.18 -6.36
C GLU A 109 -12.09 12.11 -7.78
N ARG A 110 -13.36 12.51 -7.91
CA ARG A 110 -14.06 12.64 -9.20
C ARG A 110 -13.89 14.05 -9.79
N GLU A 111 -14.27 14.24 -11.04
CA GLU A 111 -14.19 15.55 -11.71
C GLU A 111 -15.09 16.62 -11.05
N LYS A 112 -16.36 16.29 -10.79
CA LYS A 112 -17.32 17.18 -10.14
C LYS A 112 -17.50 16.78 -8.70
N THR A 113 -17.05 17.64 -7.78
CA THR A 113 -17.06 17.31 -6.34
C THR A 113 -17.65 18.40 -5.45
N PHE A 114 -18.13 18.00 -4.27
CA PHE A 114 -18.52 18.88 -3.18
C PHE A 114 -17.66 18.62 -1.93
N LYS A 115 -17.52 19.63 -1.07
CA LYS A 115 -16.81 19.50 0.19
C LYS A 115 -17.68 18.76 1.21
N SER A 116 -17.28 17.55 1.56
CA SER A 116 -17.97 16.72 2.55
C SER A 116 -17.50 17.08 3.96
N THR A 117 -18.44 17.15 4.89
CA THR A 117 -18.20 17.33 6.33
C THR A 117 -18.37 16.03 7.12
N SER A 118 -18.55 14.89 6.44
CA SER A 118 -18.63 13.57 7.07
C SER A 118 -17.29 13.16 7.67
N ILE A 119 -17.27 12.06 8.42
CA ILE A 119 -16.03 11.52 8.97
C ILE A 119 -15.03 11.14 7.87
N LEU A 120 -15.50 10.62 6.72
CA LEU A 120 -14.63 10.26 5.59
C LEU A 120 -14.02 11.51 4.96
N GLY A 121 -14.80 12.58 4.80
CA GLY A 121 -14.29 13.87 4.34
C GLY A 121 -13.23 14.45 5.28
N LYS A 122 -13.49 14.42 6.60
CA LYS A 122 -12.54 14.91 7.61
C LYS A 122 -11.23 14.11 7.65
N ILE A 123 -11.31 12.77 7.54
CA ILE A 123 -10.12 11.91 7.48
C ILE A 123 -9.31 12.23 6.23
N TYR A 124 -9.97 12.30 5.06
CA TYR A 124 -9.32 12.62 3.81
C TYR A 124 -8.59 13.97 3.88
N ASP A 125 -9.24 14.99 4.43
CA ASP A 125 -8.65 16.32 4.60
C ASP A 125 -7.46 16.34 5.53
N PHE A 126 -7.56 15.63 6.66
CA PHE A 126 -6.45 15.50 7.60
C PHE A 126 -5.25 14.83 6.95
N VAL A 127 -5.44 13.70 6.27
CA VAL A 127 -4.35 13.01 5.56
C VAL A 127 -3.79 13.89 4.45
N LYS A 128 -4.64 14.60 3.72
CA LYS A 128 -4.23 15.52 2.67
C LYS A 128 -3.43 16.70 3.22
N SER A 129 -3.79 17.25 4.38
CA SER A 129 -3.02 18.33 5.00
C SER A 129 -1.63 17.85 5.44
N GLN A 130 -1.52 16.65 6.03
CA GLN A 130 -0.23 16.05 6.40
C GLN A 130 0.68 15.73 5.21
N THR A 131 0.12 15.59 4.01
CA THR A 131 0.86 15.25 2.78
C THR A 131 1.11 16.45 1.88
N THR A 132 0.28 17.49 1.98
CA THR A 132 0.41 18.76 1.25
C THR A 132 1.24 19.78 2.01
N GLU A 133 1.29 19.67 3.34
CA GLU A 133 2.44 20.14 4.10
C GLU A 133 3.65 19.35 3.57
N GLU A 134 4.31 19.88 2.53
CA GLU A 134 5.71 19.57 2.31
C GLU A 134 6.38 19.60 3.68
N PRO A 135 7.19 18.60 4.06
CA PRO A 135 7.94 18.66 5.29
C PRO A 135 8.89 19.86 5.20
N THR A 136 8.39 21.03 5.59
CA THR A 136 9.14 22.28 5.73
C THR A 136 10.05 22.18 6.94
N GLN A 137 9.78 21.22 7.83
CA GLN A 137 10.85 20.54 8.54
C GLN A 137 11.59 19.69 7.53
N SER A 138 12.63 20.25 6.92
CA SER A 138 13.76 19.44 6.49
C SER A 138 14.02 18.47 7.62
N THR A 139 13.66 17.19 7.46
CA THR A 139 14.06 16.16 8.41
C THR A 139 15.57 16.08 8.19
N GLU A 140 16.29 16.93 8.91
CA GLU A 140 17.71 17.05 8.83
C GLU A 140 18.23 15.66 9.17
N ILE A 141 18.83 15.00 8.19
CA ILE A 141 19.34 13.65 8.37
C ILE A 141 20.50 13.79 9.33
N SER A 142 20.25 13.52 10.62
CA SER A 142 21.26 13.61 11.65
C SER A 142 21.76 12.21 12.02
N LYS A 143 23.05 12.13 12.32
CA LYS A 143 23.66 10.94 12.91
C LYS A 143 23.31 10.90 14.40
N LEU A 144 23.30 9.69 14.96
CA LEU A 144 23.12 9.52 16.40
C LEU A 144 24.40 9.97 17.12
N GLN A 145 24.27 10.89 18.09
CA GLN A 145 25.41 11.47 18.84
C GLN A 145 26.38 10.39 19.37
N HIS A 146 25.84 9.34 20.00
CA HIS A 146 26.64 8.23 20.54
C HIS A 146 27.48 7.46 19.51
N PHE A 147 27.20 7.60 18.22
CA PHE A 147 27.97 6.98 17.14
C PHE A 147 29.01 7.93 16.54
N GLU A 148 28.86 9.25 16.72
CA GLU A 148 29.84 10.26 16.27
C GLU A 148 31.02 10.39 17.23
N ASP A 149 30.78 10.19 18.52
CA ASP A 149 31.82 10.31 19.56
C ASP A 149 32.90 9.22 19.50
N GLU A 150 32.69 8.14 18.73
CA GLU A 150 33.61 7.01 18.68
C GLU A 150 34.65 7.19 17.55
N PRO A 151 35.96 7.09 17.85
CA PRO A 151 36.99 7.20 16.83
C PRO A 151 36.92 6.01 15.86
N ILE A 152 36.67 6.30 14.58
CA ILE A 152 36.69 5.33 13.50
C ILE A 152 38.06 5.42 12.82
N SER A 153 38.74 4.28 12.64
CA SER A 153 39.97 4.23 11.86
C SER A 153 39.72 4.68 10.42
N GLU A 154 40.57 5.57 9.89
CA GLU A 154 40.47 6.02 8.49
C GLU A 154 40.56 4.85 7.49
N PHE A 155 41.30 3.80 7.85
CA PHE A 155 41.34 2.57 7.06
C PHE A 155 39.97 1.90 6.94
N ASP A 156 39.26 1.75 8.06
CA ASP A 156 37.92 1.13 8.06
C ASP A 156 36.90 2.03 7.37
N LYS A 157 36.99 3.34 7.60
CA LYS A 157 36.13 4.33 6.95
C LYS A 157 36.23 4.24 5.43
N GLU A 158 37.45 4.20 4.90
CA GLU A 158 37.70 4.10 3.46
C GLU A 158 37.29 2.72 2.90
N LYS A 159 37.57 1.64 3.63
CA LYS A 159 37.13 0.28 3.26
C LYS A 159 35.60 0.21 3.11
N TYR A 160 34.86 0.69 4.11
CA TYR A 160 33.40 0.66 4.09
C TYR A 160 32.79 1.68 3.14
N ARG A 161 33.50 2.77 2.80
CA ARG A 161 33.10 3.68 1.74
C ARG A 161 33.04 2.98 0.38
N ARG A 162 34.13 2.30 0.00
CA ARG A 162 34.18 1.52 -1.26
C ARG A 162 33.18 0.38 -1.27
N TRP A 163 33.04 -0.30 -0.14
CA TRP A 163 32.07 -1.38 0.01
C TRP A 163 30.62 -0.88 -0.18
N TYR A 164 30.29 0.28 0.37
CA TYR A 164 28.98 0.92 0.16
C TYR A 164 28.78 1.43 -1.28
N GLU A 165 29.83 1.91 -1.94
CA GLU A 165 29.81 2.22 -3.37
C GLU A 165 29.44 1.00 -4.22
N ASN A 166 30.07 -0.15 -3.97
CA ASN A 166 29.74 -1.41 -4.64
C ASN A 166 28.28 -1.81 -4.38
N TYR A 167 27.81 -1.73 -3.14
CA TYR A 167 26.42 -2.03 -2.80
C TYR A 167 25.44 -1.18 -3.62
N ARG A 168 25.71 0.12 -3.75
CA ARG A 168 24.82 1.02 -4.50
C ARG A 168 24.80 0.67 -5.99
N ALA A 169 25.93 0.30 -6.57
CA ALA A 169 25.99 -0.17 -7.96
C ALA A 169 25.17 -1.45 -8.15
N ASP A 170 25.40 -2.45 -7.28
CA ASP A 170 24.70 -3.74 -7.33
C ASP A 170 23.19 -3.58 -7.11
N MET A 171 22.78 -2.77 -6.14
CA MET A 171 21.38 -2.49 -5.85
C MET A 171 20.71 -1.73 -7.01
N SER A 172 21.40 -0.79 -7.64
CA SER A 172 20.87 -0.08 -8.82
C SER A 172 20.66 -1.02 -10.00
N GLN A 173 21.57 -1.98 -10.20
CA GLN A 173 21.43 -3.03 -11.22
C GLN A 173 20.27 -3.99 -10.91
N ALA A 174 20.10 -4.38 -9.65
CA ALA A 174 18.99 -5.23 -9.22
C ALA A 174 17.63 -4.56 -9.46
N LEU A 175 17.50 -3.29 -9.06
CA LEU A 175 16.26 -2.53 -9.21
C LEU A 175 15.88 -2.26 -10.67
N SER A 176 16.85 -2.15 -11.58
CA SER A 176 16.57 -1.93 -13.00
C SER A 176 16.03 -3.18 -13.71
N ARG A 177 16.35 -4.38 -13.21
CA ARG A 177 15.91 -5.66 -13.78
C ARG A 177 14.50 -6.10 -13.36
N LYS A 178 13.88 -5.44 -12.35
CA LYS A 178 12.54 -5.74 -11.81
C LYS A 178 12.35 -7.17 -11.25
N ASP A 179 13.42 -7.89 -10.95
CA ASP A 179 13.38 -9.23 -10.34
C ASP A 179 13.54 -9.16 -8.81
N GLU A 180 13.26 -10.27 -8.10
CA GLU A 180 13.44 -10.45 -6.64
C GLU A 180 14.90 -10.27 -6.13
N SER A 181 15.82 -9.98 -7.05
CA SER A 181 17.26 -9.73 -6.87
C SER A 181 17.64 -8.71 -5.79
N ALA A 182 16.80 -7.71 -5.49
CA ALA A 182 17.14 -6.69 -4.49
C ALA A 182 17.31 -7.27 -3.07
N SER A 183 16.52 -8.29 -2.73
CA SER A 183 16.61 -8.97 -1.43
C SER A 183 17.90 -9.79 -1.32
N GLU A 184 18.30 -10.44 -2.41
CA GLU A 184 19.54 -11.22 -2.52
C GLU A 184 20.79 -10.33 -2.38
N VAL A 185 20.76 -9.13 -2.96
CA VAL A 185 21.84 -8.15 -2.79
C VAL A 185 22.03 -7.86 -1.30
N ILE A 186 20.96 -7.50 -0.58
CA ILE A 186 21.06 -7.22 0.86
C ILE A 186 21.61 -8.43 1.62
N GLN A 187 21.12 -9.64 1.30
CA GLN A 187 21.55 -10.86 1.97
C GLN A 187 23.03 -11.17 1.75
N ARG A 188 23.56 -10.94 0.54
CA ARG A 188 24.99 -11.11 0.24
C ARG A 188 25.87 -10.15 1.04
N TYR A 189 25.50 -8.86 1.08
CA TYR A 189 26.24 -7.86 1.87
C TYR A 189 26.15 -8.15 3.38
N LYS A 190 25.02 -8.68 3.85
CA LYS A 190 24.86 -9.16 5.24
C LYS A 190 25.78 -10.34 5.54
N GLN A 191 25.86 -11.31 4.63
CA GLN A 191 26.74 -12.47 4.74
C GLN A 191 28.21 -12.07 4.78
N GLU A 192 28.64 -11.15 3.93
CA GLU A 192 30.02 -10.65 3.93
C GLU A 192 30.35 -9.90 5.23
N PHE A 193 29.41 -9.09 5.74
CA PHE A 193 29.58 -8.36 6.98
C PHE A 193 29.76 -9.30 8.19
N TYR A 194 28.88 -10.28 8.37
CA TYR A 194 28.93 -11.20 9.51
C TYR A 194 29.84 -12.42 9.30
N GLY A 195 30.22 -12.73 8.06
CA GLY A 195 30.80 -14.04 7.72
C GLY A 195 29.82 -15.21 7.89
N ALA A 196 28.51 -14.94 7.98
CA ALA A 196 27.44 -15.90 8.24
C ALA A 196 26.08 -15.35 7.74
N ALA A 197 25.04 -16.18 7.62
CA ALA A 197 23.74 -15.75 7.09
C ALA A 197 23.00 -14.77 8.02
N ALA A 198 23.28 -14.86 9.33
CA ALA A 198 22.73 -13.99 10.36
C ALA A 198 23.79 -13.58 11.39
N PHE A 199 23.47 -12.54 12.17
CA PHE A 199 24.32 -12.07 13.26
C PHE A 199 24.57 -13.14 14.32
N GLU A 200 23.53 -13.89 14.72
CA GLU A 200 23.63 -14.93 15.76
C GLU A 200 24.50 -16.14 15.35
N GLU A 201 24.73 -16.30 14.04
CA GLU A 201 25.59 -17.36 13.48
C GLU A 201 27.04 -16.87 13.26
N SER A 202 27.30 -15.58 13.51
CA SER A 202 28.61 -14.99 13.28
C SER A 202 29.63 -15.52 14.29
N LYS A 203 30.80 -15.91 13.79
CA LYS A 203 31.97 -16.21 14.64
C LYS A 203 32.73 -14.95 15.07
N LYS A 204 32.39 -13.79 14.48
CA LYS A 204 33.02 -12.52 14.79
C LYS A 204 32.52 -12.00 16.13
N THR A 205 33.42 -11.45 16.93
CA THR A 205 33.05 -10.87 18.21
C THR A 205 32.35 -9.52 18.02
N LEU A 206 31.60 -9.08 19.03
CA LEU A 206 30.94 -7.76 18.97
C LEU A 206 32.00 -6.65 18.92
N GLU A 207 33.12 -6.83 19.61
CA GLU A 207 34.29 -5.96 19.62
C GLU A 207 34.89 -5.79 18.22
N GLU A 208 34.94 -6.85 17.41
CA GLU A 208 35.37 -6.79 16.01
C GLU A 208 34.36 -6.09 15.11
N LEU A 209 33.06 -6.33 15.33
CA LEU A 209 31.98 -5.83 14.48
C LEU A 209 31.60 -4.37 14.75
N ASN A 210 31.78 -3.87 15.97
CA ASN A 210 31.44 -2.50 16.35
C ASN A 210 32.14 -1.43 15.48
N PRO A 211 33.48 -1.40 15.35
CA PRO A 211 34.14 -0.38 14.52
C PRO A 211 33.71 -0.48 13.05
N GLN A 212 33.48 -1.70 12.56
CA GLN A 212 32.98 -1.97 11.21
C GLN A 212 31.56 -1.41 11.00
N ALA A 213 30.66 -1.64 11.95
CA ALA A 213 29.29 -1.15 11.92
C ALA A 213 29.23 0.39 11.97
N LEU A 214 30.06 1.01 12.80
CA LEU A 214 30.16 2.47 12.91
C LEU A 214 30.73 3.10 11.63
N ALA A 215 31.78 2.51 11.05
CA ALA A 215 32.31 2.94 9.75
C ALA A 215 31.26 2.87 8.64
N LEU A 216 30.48 1.78 8.60
CA LEU A 216 29.38 1.65 7.66
C LEU A 216 28.28 2.69 7.89
N TYR A 217 27.83 2.84 9.14
CA TYR A 217 26.81 3.82 9.52
C TYR A 217 27.21 5.25 9.11
N SER A 218 28.45 5.65 9.45
CA SER A 218 28.95 6.99 9.16
C SER A 218 28.96 7.28 7.65
N ASN A 219 29.51 6.37 6.84
CA ASN A 219 29.55 6.51 5.37
C ASN A 219 28.14 6.57 4.74
N VAL A 220 27.22 5.73 5.22
CA VAL A 220 25.84 5.68 4.72
C VAL A 220 25.10 6.97 5.05
N TYR A 221 25.25 7.50 6.26
CA TYR A 221 24.61 8.75 6.67
C TYR A 221 25.23 9.96 5.99
N ASP A 222 26.55 10.02 5.82
CA ASP A 222 27.20 11.09 5.03
C ASP A 222 26.64 11.14 3.61
N HIS A 223 26.43 9.98 3.00
CA HIS A 223 25.80 9.90 1.69
C HIS A 223 24.32 10.32 1.71
N ALA A 224 23.56 9.89 2.71
CA ALA A 224 22.15 10.23 2.85
C ALA A 224 21.95 11.74 3.05
N VAL A 225 22.79 12.38 3.88
CA VAL A 225 22.87 13.83 4.08
C VAL A 225 23.19 14.53 2.77
N LYS A 226 24.25 14.10 2.07
CA LYS A 226 24.67 14.68 0.79
C LYS A 226 23.55 14.63 -0.26
N MET A 227 22.78 13.54 -0.29
CA MET A 227 21.68 13.33 -1.23
C MET A 227 20.33 13.84 -0.73
N LYS A 228 20.24 14.35 0.50
CA LYS A 228 19.00 14.76 1.18
C LYS A 228 17.90 13.70 1.08
N ASN A 229 18.25 12.42 1.26
CA ASN A 229 17.32 11.31 1.09
C ASN A 229 17.45 10.26 2.21
N VAL A 230 16.47 10.26 3.12
CA VAL A 230 16.38 9.34 4.28
C VAL A 230 16.38 7.87 3.87
N ARG A 231 15.87 7.55 2.67
CA ARG A 231 15.82 6.15 2.19
C ARG A 231 17.22 5.53 2.07
N ASN A 232 18.25 6.36 1.92
CA ASN A 232 19.63 5.91 1.82
C ASN A 232 20.18 5.39 3.16
N CYS A 233 19.63 5.81 4.30
CA CYS A 233 20.03 5.35 5.64
C CYS A 233 19.73 3.85 5.87
N GLY A 234 18.76 3.30 5.13
CA GLY A 234 18.25 1.94 5.38
C GLY A 234 19.29 0.84 5.26
N PHE A 235 20.34 1.03 4.45
CA PHE A 235 21.36 -0.01 4.26
C PHE A 235 22.13 -0.35 5.54
N ALA A 236 22.57 0.68 6.28
CA ALA A 236 23.31 0.49 7.54
C ALA A 236 22.49 -0.34 8.54
N TRP A 237 21.19 -0.06 8.65
CA TRP A 237 20.29 -0.76 9.56
C TRP A 237 19.93 -2.17 9.10
N LYS A 238 19.77 -2.40 7.80
CA LYS A 238 19.49 -3.74 7.25
C LYS A 238 20.66 -4.71 7.42
N VAL A 239 21.89 -4.21 7.28
CA VAL A 239 23.10 -5.03 7.39
C VAL A 239 23.59 -5.09 8.82
N ALA A 240 23.92 -3.94 9.42
CA ALA A 240 24.60 -3.85 10.71
C ALA A 240 23.66 -3.54 11.90
N GLY A 241 22.34 -3.50 11.67
CA GLY A 241 21.34 -3.11 12.67
C GLY A 241 21.49 -3.78 14.04
N PRO A 242 21.60 -5.12 14.14
CA PRO A 242 21.79 -5.81 15.41
C PRO A 242 23.02 -5.31 16.19
N VAL A 243 24.14 -5.08 15.50
CA VAL A 243 25.39 -4.59 16.10
C VAL A 243 25.21 -3.15 16.57
N LEU A 244 24.66 -2.28 15.71
CA LEU A 244 24.38 -0.87 16.03
C LEU A 244 23.44 -0.74 17.24
N CYS A 245 22.40 -1.56 17.32
CA CYS A 245 21.48 -1.57 18.46
C CYS A 245 22.19 -2.00 19.75
N ARG A 246 23.00 -3.07 19.71
CA ARG A 246 23.76 -3.53 20.89
C ARG A 246 24.80 -2.49 21.33
N PHE A 247 25.47 -1.83 20.38
CA PHE A 247 26.40 -0.74 20.67
C PHE A 247 25.69 0.44 21.34
N TYR A 248 24.54 0.87 20.80
CA TYR A 248 23.73 1.95 21.38
C TYR A 248 23.28 1.64 22.81
N LEU A 249 22.83 0.41 23.06
CA LEU A 249 22.44 -0.04 24.39
C LEU A 249 23.61 -0.03 25.38
N LYS A 250 24.79 -0.47 24.94
CA LYS A 250 26.02 -0.45 25.76
C LYS A 250 26.40 0.98 26.17
N LYS A 251 26.22 1.97 25.28
CA LYS A 251 26.54 3.38 25.55
C LYS A 251 25.51 4.08 26.44
N THR A 252 24.22 3.77 26.29
CA THR A 252 23.14 4.46 27.01
C THR A 252 22.84 3.88 28.40
N GLN A 253 23.43 2.74 28.77
CA GLN A 253 23.12 1.99 30.01
C GLN A 253 21.61 1.71 30.20
N GLY A 254 20.81 1.82 29.13
CA GLY A 254 19.37 1.67 29.17
C GLY A 254 18.96 0.22 29.42
N LYS A 255 17.87 0.03 30.16
CA LYS A 255 17.22 -1.28 30.27
C LYS A 255 16.65 -1.66 28.91
N SER A 256 17.08 -2.78 28.34
CA SER A 256 16.53 -3.29 27.09
C SER A 256 15.27 -4.12 27.37
N LEU A 257 14.30 -4.01 26.47
CA LEU A 257 13.12 -4.86 26.44
C LEU A 257 13.16 -5.61 25.11
N LEU A 258 13.37 -6.93 25.16
CA LEU A 258 13.38 -7.76 23.97
C LEU A 258 11.93 -7.95 23.53
N CYS A 259 11.52 -7.29 22.45
CA CYS A 259 10.16 -7.33 21.96
C CYS A 259 10.16 -7.92 20.55
N SER A 260 9.23 -8.84 20.27
CA SER A 260 9.04 -9.33 18.91
C SER A 260 8.40 -8.24 18.06
N VAL A 261 8.68 -8.25 16.74
CA VAL A 261 8.03 -7.30 15.81
C VAL A 261 6.51 -7.44 15.85
N SER A 262 6.00 -8.64 16.09
CA SER A 262 4.57 -8.92 16.27
C SER A 262 4.00 -8.21 17.50
N MET A 263 4.72 -8.28 18.63
CA MET A 263 4.32 -7.59 19.86
C MET A 263 4.40 -6.07 19.74
N LEU A 264 5.39 -5.53 19.03
CA LEU A 264 5.47 -4.08 18.76
C LEU A 264 4.30 -3.60 17.89
N LYS A 265 3.89 -4.39 16.88
CA LYS A 265 2.71 -4.10 16.08
C LYS A 265 1.43 -4.11 16.92
N GLU A 266 1.26 -5.08 17.81
CA GLU A 266 0.10 -5.12 18.72
C GLU A 266 0.09 -3.94 19.70
N LEU A 267 1.26 -3.52 20.20
CA LEU A 267 1.35 -2.41 21.14
C LEU A 267 1.13 -1.05 20.50
N TRP A 268 1.59 -0.84 19.26
CA TRP A 268 1.66 0.48 18.63
C TRP A 268 0.65 0.68 17.49
N GLY A 269 -0.14 -0.34 17.14
CA GLY A 269 -1.24 -0.26 16.16
C GLY A 269 -0.81 -0.56 14.74
#